data_AF-A0A8J6G937-F1
#
_entry.id   AF-A0A8J6G937-F1
#
_cell.length_a   1.000
_cell.length_b   1.000
_cell.length_c   1.000
_cell.angle_alpha   90.00
_cell.angle_beta   90.00
_cell.angle_gamma   90.00
#
_symmetry.space_group_name_H-M   'P 1'
#
loop_
_entity.id
_entity.type
_entity.pdbx_description
1 polymer ?
#
loop_
_entity_poly.entity_id
_entity_poly.type
_entity_poly.pdbx_seq_one_letter_code
_entity_poly.pdbx_strand_id
1 'polypeptide(L)'
;MVLDPSGYKDVTQDPEVMEVLQNLYHTKSFLFVGCGETLRDQIFQALFLYSVPNKVDLEHYMVVLKEKEDHFFKHQADMLLHGIKVVSYGGCFDLFPGYVQDLATQICKQRSPDAERVDSTTLLGNACQDCVKRKLEENGIEVTKKSQTVRY
;
A
#
# COMPACT_ATOMS: atom_id res chain seq x y z
N MET A 1 -3.87 -26.57 2.29
CA MET A 1 -3.49 -25.14 2.35
C MET A 1 -2.02 -25.10 1.99
N VAL A 2 -1.65 -24.49 0.86
CA VAL A 2 -0.30 -24.68 0.27
C VAL A 2 0.71 -23.85 1.06
N LEU A 3 1.43 -24.55 1.94
CA LEU A 3 2.49 -24.01 2.82
C LEU A 3 3.88 -24.50 2.38
N ASP A 4 4.01 -25.07 1.19
CA ASP A 4 5.28 -25.59 0.66
C ASP A 4 5.62 -24.95 -0.69
N PRO A 5 6.90 -24.54 -0.91
CA PRO A 5 7.36 -24.00 -2.19
C PRO A 5 7.03 -24.87 -3.41
N SER A 6 6.98 -26.20 -3.25
CA SER A 6 6.60 -27.13 -4.32
C SER A 6 5.18 -26.95 -4.82
N GLY A 7 4.27 -26.39 -4.00
CA GLY A 7 2.91 -26.11 -4.44
C GLY A 7 2.76 -24.88 -5.33
N TYR A 8 3.85 -24.13 -5.56
CA TYR A 8 3.93 -23.07 -6.55
C TYR A 8 4.68 -23.49 -7.81
N LYS A 9 5.18 -24.73 -7.85
CA LYS A 9 5.89 -25.26 -9.00
C LYS A 9 5.01 -25.22 -10.25
N ASP A 10 3.74 -25.58 -10.13
CA ASP A 10 2.81 -25.57 -11.26
C ASP A 10 2.53 -24.14 -11.75
N VAL A 11 2.51 -23.15 -10.85
CA VAL A 11 2.32 -21.72 -11.19
C VAL A 11 3.58 -21.12 -11.81
N THR A 12 4.75 -21.43 -11.26
CA THR A 12 6.04 -20.86 -11.68
C THR A 12 6.63 -21.54 -12.92
N GLN A 13 6.17 -22.75 -13.25
CA GLN A 13 6.58 -23.48 -14.46
C GLN A 13 5.56 -23.37 -15.60
N ASP A 14 4.37 -22.82 -15.34
CA ASP A 14 3.39 -22.51 -16.38
C ASP A 14 3.79 -21.23 -17.13
N PRO A 15 4.12 -21.31 -18.43
CA PRO A 15 4.59 -20.17 -19.19
C PRO A 15 3.50 -19.11 -19.40
N GLU A 16 2.23 -19.49 -19.50
CA GLU A 16 1.12 -18.54 -19.71
C GLU A 16 0.88 -17.73 -18.44
N VAL A 17 0.87 -18.39 -17.29
CA VAL A 17 0.71 -17.72 -15.99
C VAL A 17 1.88 -16.77 -15.71
N MET A 18 3.10 -17.20 -16.01
CA MET A 18 4.30 -16.38 -15.83
C MET A 18 4.35 -15.18 -16.78
N GLU A 19 3.89 -15.31 -18.02
CA GLU A 19 3.77 -14.19 -18.96
C GLU A 19 2.79 -13.13 -18.44
N VAL A 20 1.60 -13.55 -17.98
CA VAL A 20 0.60 -12.63 -17.40
C VAL A 20 1.15 -11.92 -16.17
N LEU A 21 1.78 -12.65 -15.25
CA LEU A 21 2.40 -12.08 -14.06
C LEU A 21 3.49 -11.06 -14.42
N GLN A 22 4.39 -11.41 -15.34
CA GLN A 22 5.43 -10.49 -15.81
C GLN A 22 4.85 -9.23 -16.43
N ASN A 23 3.83 -9.35 -17.28
CA ASN A 23 3.19 -8.19 -17.91
C ASN A 23 2.52 -7.26 -16.88
N LEU A 24 1.94 -7.81 -15.82
CA LEU A 24 1.42 -7.00 -14.72
C LEU A 24 2.54 -6.20 -14.04
N TYR A 25 3.70 -6.80 -13.77
CA TYR A 25 4.84 -6.09 -13.19
C TYR A 25 5.38 -4.97 -14.08
N HIS A 26 5.37 -5.17 -15.40
CA HIS A 26 5.81 -4.12 -16.35
C HIS A 26 4.82 -2.96 -16.46
N THR A 27 3.53 -3.21 -16.25
CA THR A 27 2.47 -2.22 -16.56
C THR A 27 1.79 -1.62 -15.33
N LYS A 28 1.98 -2.20 -14.14
CA LYS A 28 1.33 -1.78 -12.89
C LYS A 28 2.31 -1.76 -11.73
N SER A 29 2.25 -0.68 -10.93
CA SER A 29 2.85 -0.65 -9.60
C SER A 29 2.03 -1.49 -8.63
N PHE A 30 2.73 -2.16 -7.71
CA PHE A 30 2.11 -3.01 -6.69
C PHE A 30 2.35 -2.47 -5.29
N LEU A 31 1.34 -2.62 -4.43
CA LEU A 31 1.45 -2.42 -2.99
C LEU A 31 1.29 -3.78 -2.30
N PHE A 32 2.36 -4.25 -1.68
CA PHE A 32 2.40 -5.50 -0.94
C PHE A 32 2.12 -5.23 0.54
N VAL A 33 1.16 -5.98 1.09
CA VAL A 33 0.72 -5.88 2.49
C VAL A 33 0.67 -7.29 3.07
N GLY A 34 1.08 -7.46 4.33
CA GLY A 34 1.00 -8.76 5.00
C GLY A 34 2.03 -9.79 4.52
N CYS A 35 3.23 -9.35 4.14
CA CYS A 35 4.27 -10.20 3.55
C CYS A 35 5.71 -9.81 3.98
N GLY A 36 5.84 -9.12 5.11
CA GLY A 36 7.12 -8.78 5.72
C GLY A 36 7.60 -9.82 6.74
N GLU A 37 8.71 -9.57 7.41
CA GLU A 37 9.40 -10.51 8.32
C GLU A 37 8.53 -11.15 9.41
N THR A 38 7.47 -10.48 9.87
CA THR A 38 6.53 -11.05 10.86
C THR A 38 5.77 -12.26 10.31
N LEU A 39 5.55 -12.30 9.00
CA LEU A 39 5.09 -13.47 8.28
C LEU A 39 6.31 -13.98 7.52
N ARG A 40 7.06 -14.93 8.10
CA ARG A 40 8.19 -15.65 7.49
C ARG A 40 7.74 -16.49 6.27
N ASP A 41 6.99 -15.88 5.37
CA ASP A 41 6.45 -16.44 4.16
C ASP A 41 7.50 -16.30 3.06
N GLN A 42 8.46 -17.23 3.10
CA GLN A 42 9.50 -17.37 2.09
C GLN A 42 8.91 -17.63 0.69
N ILE A 43 7.66 -18.08 0.62
CA ILE A 43 7.00 -18.49 -0.60
C ILE A 43 6.46 -17.25 -1.35
N PHE A 44 5.80 -16.33 -0.65
CA PHE A 44 5.36 -15.07 -1.24
C PHE A 44 6.56 -14.31 -1.81
N GLN A 45 7.65 -14.21 -1.03
CA GLN A 45 8.89 -13.59 -1.49
C GLN A 45 9.45 -14.31 -2.73
N ALA A 46 9.52 -15.64 -2.73
CA ALA A 46 9.99 -16.42 -3.86
C ALA A 46 9.21 -16.14 -5.15
N LEU A 47 7.87 -16.08 -5.11
CA LEU A 47 7.07 -15.78 -6.30
C LEU A 47 7.45 -14.44 -6.94
N PHE A 48 7.61 -13.38 -6.15
CA PHE A 48 7.98 -12.07 -6.72
C PHE A 48 9.42 -12.02 -7.20
N LEU A 49 10.33 -12.69 -6.48
CA LEU A 49 11.73 -12.78 -6.86
C LEU A 49 11.95 -13.57 -8.16
N TYR A 50 11.16 -14.62 -8.39
CA TYR A 50 11.29 -15.47 -9.57
C TYR A 50 10.44 -14.99 -10.76
N SER A 51 9.34 -14.27 -10.53
CA SER A 51 8.46 -13.80 -11.60
C SER A 51 8.90 -12.51 -12.27
N VAL A 52 9.80 -11.72 -11.69
CA VAL A 52 10.22 -10.44 -12.29
C VAL A 52 11.68 -10.55 -12.75
N PRO A 53 11.93 -10.82 -14.03
CA PRO A 53 13.26 -11.24 -14.49
C PRO A 53 14.31 -10.14 -14.44
N ASN A 54 13.96 -8.85 -14.39
CA ASN A 54 14.89 -7.71 -14.30
C ASN A 54 14.16 -6.40 -13.97
N LYS A 55 14.95 -5.34 -13.68
CA LYS A 55 14.52 -3.95 -13.38
C LYS A 55 13.23 -3.54 -14.12
N VAL A 56 12.15 -3.48 -13.37
CA VAL A 56 10.93 -2.78 -13.75
C VAL A 56 11.14 -1.29 -13.49
N ASP A 57 10.79 -0.45 -14.45
CA ASP A 57 10.85 1.01 -14.31
C ASP A 57 9.82 1.53 -13.30
N LEU A 58 8.82 0.71 -12.98
CA LEU A 58 7.79 1.02 -12.01
C LEU A 58 8.27 0.75 -10.59
N GLU A 59 7.93 1.68 -9.70
CA GLU A 59 8.22 1.53 -8.29
C GLU A 59 7.14 0.65 -7.64
N HIS A 60 7.58 -0.40 -6.97
CA HIS A 60 6.74 -1.25 -6.14
C HIS A 60 7.00 -0.96 -4.67
N TYR A 61 5.98 -1.16 -3.83
CA TYR A 61 6.03 -0.81 -2.41
C TYR A 61 5.60 -1.98 -1.54
N MET A 62 6.28 -2.18 -0.41
CA MET A 62 5.90 -3.15 0.60
C MET A 62 5.71 -2.43 1.94
N VAL A 63 4.57 -2.67 2.59
CA VAL A 63 4.22 -2.06 3.88
C VAL A 63 4.34 -3.10 4.99
N VAL A 64 5.26 -2.85 5.94
CA VAL A 64 5.67 -3.84 6.95
C VAL A 64 5.67 -3.28 8.38
N LEU A 65 5.60 -4.20 9.36
CA LEU A 65 5.86 -3.89 10.76
C LEU A 65 7.37 -3.70 10.97
N LYS A 66 7.79 -2.63 11.65
CA LYS A 66 9.19 -2.44 12.06
C LYS A 66 9.35 -2.89 13.51
N GLU A 67 9.62 -4.18 13.72
CA GLU A 67 9.86 -4.74 15.06
C GLU A 67 11.29 -4.46 15.54
N LYS A 68 12.29 -4.83 14.74
CA LYS A 68 13.71 -4.65 15.03
C LYS A 68 14.39 -3.85 13.93
N GLU A 69 15.19 -2.88 14.33
CA GLU A 69 15.79 -1.92 13.40
C GLU A 69 16.78 -2.56 12.43
N ASP A 70 17.72 -3.37 12.92
CA ASP A 70 18.73 -4.03 12.09
C ASP A 70 18.11 -4.97 11.05
N HIS A 71 17.07 -5.69 11.47
CA HIS A 71 16.34 -6.62 10.61
C HIS A 71 15.55 -5.89 9.52
N PHE A 72 14.89 -4.78 9.88
CA PHE A 72 14.17 -3.93 8.94
C PHE A 72 15.09 -3.37 7.85
N PHE A 73 16.27 -2.85 8.22
CA PHE A 73 17.21 -2.31 7.23
C PHE A 73 17.77 -3.37 6.30
N LYS A 74 18.07 -4.56 6.83
CA LYS A 74 18.47 -5.70 6.00
C LYS A 74 17.37 -6.06 5.00
N HIS A 75 16.14 -6.21 5.46
CA HIS A 75 15.01 -6.54 4.60
C HIS A 75 14.74 -5.45 3.54
N GLN A 76 14.86 -4.18 3.91
CA GLN A 76 14.75 -3.05 2.98
C GLN A 76 15.83 -3.10 1.89
N ALA A 77 17.08 -3.37 2.26
CA ALA A 77 18.17 -3.50 1.30
C ALA A 77 17.96 -4.68 0.34
N ASP A 78 17.56 -5.84 0.86
CA ASP A 78 17.30 -7.04 0.07
C ASP A 78 16.18 -6.78 -0.96
N MET A 79 15.05 -6.20 -0.53
CA MET A 79 13.91 -5.92 -1.41
C MET A 79 14.18 -4.80 -2.43
N LEU A 80 15.04 -3.83 -2.10
CA LEU A 80 15.40 -2.75 -3.01
C LEU A 80 16.15 -3.28 -4.24
N LEU A 81 16.94 -4.36 -4.11
CA LEU A 81 17.58 -5.04 -5.25
C LEU A 81 16.56 -5.54 -6.28
N HIS A 82 15.32 -5.77 -5.85
CA HIS A 82 14.20 -6.22 -6.68
C HIS A 82 13.26 -5.09 -7.09
N GLY A 83 13.64 -3.83 -6.89
CA GLY A 83 12.81 -2.67 -7.23
C GLY A 83 11.63 -2.44 -6.28
N ILE A 84 11.66 -3.06 -5.09
CA ILE A 84 10.60 -2.96 -4.09
C ILE A 84 11.08 -2.08 -2.93
N LYS A 85 10.40 -0.95 -2.72
CA LYS A 85 10.63 -0.05 -1.59
C LYS A 85 9.87 -0.52 -0.36
N VAL A 86 10.60 -0.83 0.72
CA VAL A 86 9.98 -1.22 2.00
C VAL A 86 9.72 0.02 2.85
N VAL A 87 8.47 0.16 3.31
CA VAL A 87 7.97 1.25 4.16
C VAL A 87 7.34 0.65 5.41
N SER A 88 7.54 1.30 6.56
CA SER A 88 6.95 0.84 7.81
C SER A 88 5.69 1.64 8.19
N TYR A 89 4.68 0.94 8.68
CA TYR A 89 3.50 1.56 9.31
C TYR A 89 3.67 1.77 10.83
N GLY A 90 4.83 1.43 11.39
CA GLY A 90 5.14 1.56 12.82
C GLY A 90 5.66 0.27 13.44
N GLY A 91 5.73 0.26 14.78
CA GLY A 91 6.23 -0.87 15.58
C GLY A 91 5.15 -1.75 16.22
N CYS A 92 3.86 -1.50 15.94
CA CYS A 92 2.74 -2.30 16.42
C CYS A 92 1.69 -2.51 15.33
N PHE A 93 1.09 -3.71 15.27
CA PHE A 93 0.02 -4.05 14.31
C PHE A 93 -1.20 -3.13 14.41
N ASP A 94 -1.54 -2.66 15.61
CA ASP A 94 -2.70 -1.79 15.83
C ASP A 94 -2.60 -0.44 15.11
N LEU A 95 -1.39 -0.06 14.67
CA LEU A 95 -1.15 1.15 13.90
C LEU A 95 -1.50 1.00 12.41
N PHE A 96 -1.58 -0.24 11.90
CA PHE A 96 -1.80 -0.48 10.48
C PHE A 96 -3.12 0.11 9.95
N PRO A 97 -4.28 -0.07 10.60
CA PRO A 97 -5.53 0.55 10.14
C PRO A 97 -5.44 2.08 10.05
N GLY A 98 -4.81 2.72 11.04
CA GLY A 98 -4.60 4.16 11.07
C GLY A 98 -3.69 4.63 9.92
N TYR A 99 -2.59 3.92 9.69
CA TYR A 99 -1.68 4.20 8.58
C TYR A 99 -2.39 4.12 7.21
N VAL A 100 -3.23 3.10 6.99
CA VAL A 100 -4.00 2.98 5.74
C VAL A 100 -5.04 4.09 5.60
N GLN A 101 -5.69 4.50 6.69
CA GLN A 101 -6.63 5.61 6.68
C GLN A 101 -5.94 6.94 6.33
N ASP A 102 -4.76 7.19 6.89
CA ASP A 102 -3.96 8.38 6.59
C ASP A 102 -3.49 8.39 5.13
N LEU A 103 -2.98 7.25 4.64
CA LEU A 103 -2.60 7.08 3.24
C LEU A 103 -3.76 7.36 2.30
N ALA A 104 -4.93 6.76 2.55
CA ALA A 104 -6.14 7.00 1.76
C ALA A 104 -6.54 8.49 1.79
N THR A 105 -6.47 9.12 2.95
CA THR A 105 -6.77 10.54 3.13
C THR A 105 -5.81 11.42 2.31
N GLN A 106 -4.51 11.12 2.32
CA GLN A 106 -3.51 11.85 1.54
C GLN A 106 -3.74 11.68 0.03
N ILE A 107 -4.02 10.47 -0.44
CA ILE A 107 -4.33 10.20 -1.86
C ILE A 107 -5.58 10.99 -2.29
N CYS A 108 -6.63 11.01 -1.48
CA CYS A 108 -7.85 11.75 -1.78
C CYS A 108 -7.63 13.27 -1.79
N LYS A 109 -6.76 13.80 -0.91
CA LYS A 109 -6.37 15.22 -0.92
C LYS A 109 -5.57 15.58 -2.17
N GLN A 110 -4.63 14.73 -2.59
CA GLN A 110 -3.83 14.94 -3.81
C GLN A 110 -4.67 14.92 -5.08
N ARG A 111 -5.81 14.21 -5.10
CA ARG A 111 -6.76 14.19 -6.23
C ARG A 111 -7.82 15.32 -6.19
N SER A 112 -7.73 16.25 -5.25
CA SER A 112 -8.57 17.46 -5.23
C SER A 112 -8.13 18.42 -6.36
N PRO A 113 -9.03 19.21 -6.98
CA PRO A 113 -8.98 19.58 -8.40
C PRO A 113 -7.86 20.56 -8.84
N ASP A 114 -6.88 20.87 -8.00
CA ASP A 114 -5.69 21.64 -8.41
C ASP A 114 -4.53 20.77 -8.91
N ALA A 115 -4.65 19.44 -8.87
CA ALA A 115 -3.66 18.54 -9.46
C ALA A 115 -4.03 18.21 -10.91
N GLU A 116 -3.64 19.12 -11.81
CA GLU A 116 -3.72 18.95 -13.25
C GLU A 116 -2.95 17.67 -13.68
N ARG A 117 -3.72 16.71 -14.22
CA ARG A 117 -3.31 15.73 -15.25
C ARG A 117 -2.13 14.81 -14.89
N VAL A 118 -2.42 13.74 -14.14
CA VAL A 118 -1.73 12.46 -14.35
C VAL A 118 -2.67 11.56 -15.12
N ASP A 119 -2.41 11.45 -16.42
CA ASP A 119 -3.08 10.54 -17.32
C ASP A 119 -2.73 9.10 -16.91
N SER A 120 -3.71 8.38 -16.38
CA SER A 120 -3.61 6.95 -16.16
C SER A 120 -4.94 6.35 -16.59
N THR A 121 -5.11 6.28 -17.91
CA THR A 121 -5.98 5.36 -18.65
C THR A 121 -7.24 4.92 -17.89
N THR A 122 -8.33 5.65 -18.12
CA THR A 122 -9.73 5.18 -18.01
C THR A 122 -10.05 4.28 -16.82
N LEU A 123 -10.53 4.86 -15.72
CA LEU A 123 -11.63 4.27 -14.97
C LEU A 123 -12.58 5.36 -14.49
N LEU A 124 -13.76 5.41 -15.13
CA LEU A 124 -14.97 5.96 -14.54
C LEU A 124 -15.16 5.29 -13.17
N GLY A 125 -14.81 5.99 -12.09
CA GLY A 125 -15.03 5.54 -10.73
C GLY A 125 -15.39 6.76 -9.92
N ASN A 126 -16.68 6.88 -9.60
CA ASN A 126 -17.25 7.98 -8.81
C ASN A 126 -16.35 8.28 -7.61
N ALA A 127 -16.13 9.58 -7.35
CA ALA A 127 -15.38 10.03 -6.17
C ALA A 127 -15.83 9.27 -4.92
N CYS A 128 -14.85 8.86 -4.09
CA CYS A 128 -15.08 8.09 -2.87
C CYS A 128 -16.21 8.72 -2.03
N GLN A 129 -17.38 8.07 -1.97
CA GLN A 129 -18.57 8.62 -1.31
C GLN A 129 -18.32 8.85 0.19
N ASP A 130 -17.47 8.05 0.82
CA ASP A 130 -17.10 8.21 2.23
C ASP A 130 -16.26 9.46 2.49
N CYS A 131 -15.45 9.90 1.52
CA CYS A 131 -14.70 11.16 1.62
C CYS A 131 -15.64 12.37 1.49
N VAL A 132 -16.65 12.28 0.62
CA VAL A 132 -17.67 13.33 0.46
C VAL A 132 -18.51 13.48 1.72
N LYS A 133 -18.91 12.35 2.33
CA LYS A 133 -19.70 12.36 3.57
C LYS A 133 -18.94 12.97 4.75
N ARG A 134 -17.67 12.61 4.94
CA ARG A 134 -16.81 13.20 5.99
C ARG A 134 -16.59 14.71 5.81
N LYS A 135 -16.43 15.17 4.57
CA LYS A 135 -16.35 16.61 4.25
C LYS A 135 -17.64 17.38 4.59
N LEU A 136 -18.81 16.74 4.50
CA LEU A 136 -20.08 17.37 4.88
C LEU A 136 -20.22 17.49 6.41
N GLU A 137 -19.77 16.48 7.14
CA GLU A 137 -19.83 16.46 8.61
C GLU A 137 -18.86 17.47 9.24
N GLU A 138 -17.68 17.66 8.65
CA GLU A 138 -16.66 18.61 9.14
C GLU A 138 -17.06 20.09 8.93
N ASN A 139 -17.81 20.41 7.88
CA ASN A 139 -18.32 21.77 7.62
C ASN A 139 -19.60 22.11 8.42
N GLY A 140 -20.19 21.15 9.14
CA GLY A 140 -21.42 21.33 9.91
C GLY A 140 -21.22 21.81 11.35
N ILE A 141 -19.97 21.92 11.83
CA ILE A 141 -19.66 22.27 13.22
C ILE A 141 -18.88 23.60 13.25
N GLU A 142 -19.56 24.69 12.95
CA GLU A 142 -19.12 26.02 13.41
C GLU A 142 -20.30 26.80 14.03
N VAL A 143 -20.04 27.29 15.25
CA VAL A 143 -20.77 28.31 16.03
C VAL A 143 -21.97 27.86 16.89
N THR A 144 -21.70 27.66 18.19
CA THR A 144 -22.44 28.41 19.23
C THR A 144 -21.53 28.69 20.44
N LYS A 145 -20.77 29.80 20.41
CA LYS A 145 -20.19 30.38 21.63
C LYS A 145 -21.32 30.99 22.46
N LYS A 146 -21.67 30.38 23.60
CA LYS A 146 -22.52 31.02 24.62
C LYS A 146 -21.65 31.83 25.59
N SER A 147 -21.78 33.14 25.53
CA SER A 147 -21.24 34.09 26.50
C SER A 147 -21.94 33.90 27.86
N GLN A 148 -21.22 33.45 28.88
CA GLN A 148 -21.70 33.49 30.26
C GLN A 148 -21.29 34.82 30.91
N THR A 149 -22.29 35.62 31.27
CA THR A 149 -22.14 36.83 32.09
C THR A 149 -22.17 36.44 33.56
N VAL A 150 -21.09 36.71 34.29
CA VAL A 150 -21.03 36.63 35.75
C VAL A 150 -21.58 37.94 36.31
N ARG A 151 -22.50 37.88 37.27
CA ARG A 151 -22.84 39.01 38.15
C ARG A 151 -22.60 38.62 39.59
N TYR A 152 -21.96 39.54 40.31
CA TYR A 152 -21.57 39.51 41.72
C TYR A 152 -22.78 39.40 42.65
#